data_AF-A0A840C3K5-F1
#
_entry.id   AF-A0A840C3K5-F1
#
_cell.length_a   1.000
_cell.length_b   1.000
_cell.length_c   1.000
_cell.angle_alpha   90.00
_cell.angle_beta   90.00
_cell.angle_gamma   90.00
#
_symmetry.space_group_name_H-M   'P 1'
#
loop_
_entity.id
_entity.type
_entity.pdbx_description
1 polymer ?
#
loop_
_entity_poly.entity_id
_entity_poly.type
_entity_poly.pdbx_seq_one_letter_code
_entity_poly.pdbx_strand_id
1 'polypeptide(L)' 'MLVSDLFEDRVLDWTFQDAASTARIMEEKRRRGEALDDHLPDAMLAGTAASRDVTILTRNEAEFRNTGVRFVNPWTAPIV' A
#
# COMPACT_ATOMS: atom_id res chain seq x y z
N MET A 1 -9.83 23.68 1.19
CA MET A 1 -10.47 22.40 0.85
C MET A 1 -9.52 21.31 1.26
N LEU A 2 -9.88 20.57 2.30
CA LEU A 2 -9.13 19.42 2.77
C LEU A 2 -9.48 18.19 1.91
N VAL A 3 -8.61 17.18 1.91
CA VAL A 3 -8.85 15.91 1.20
C VAL A 3 -10.14 15.24 1.71
N SER A 4 -10.44 15.37 3.01
CA SER A 4 -11.69 14.91 3.62
C SER A 4 -12.94 15.54 2.99
N ASP A 5 -12.85 16.80 2.53
CA ASP A 5 -13.99 17.49 1.91
C ASP A 5 -14.29 16.95 0.51
N LEU A 6 -13.29 16.35 -0.16
CA LEU A 6 -13.42 15.78 -1.51
C LEU A 6 -13.84 14.31 -1.50
N PHE A 7 -13.43 13.57 -0.48
CA PHE A 7 -13.59 12.12 -0.42
C PHE A 7 -14.52 11.66 0.70
N GLU A 8 -15.05 12.58 1.50
CA GLU A 8 -15.97 12.33 2.61
C GLU A 8 -15.41 11.24 3.55
N ASP A 9 -16.14 10.14 3.73
CA ASP A 9 -15.80 9.00 4.58
C ASP A 9 -14.85 7.98 3.93
N ARG A 10 -14.34 8.26 2.73
CA ARG A 10 -13.45 7.36 1.97
C ARG A 10 -11.95 7.63 2.19
N VAL A 11 -11.62 8.49 3.16
CA VAL A 11 -10.24 8.65 3.64
C VAL A 11 -10.03 7.68 4.79
N LEU A 12 -9.15 6.70 4.61
CA LEU A 12 -8.87 5.69 5.63
C LEU A 12 -7.89 6.24 6.67
N ASP A 13 -8.28 6.21 7.93
CA ASP A 13 -7.37 6.51 9.06
C ASP A 13 -6.26 5.46 9.14
N TRP A 14 -5.05 5.86 9.51
CA TRP A 14 -3.96 4.91 9.72
C TRP A 14 -3.94 4.40 11.16
N THR A 15 -4.01 3.08 11.32
CA THR A 15 -4.22 2.39 12.60
C THR A 15 -3.01 1.56 13.02
N PHE A 16 -3.03 1.10 14.28
CA PHE A 16 -2.01 0.16 14.77
C PHE A 16 -1.96 -1.15 13.97
N GLN A 17 -3.10 -1.64 13.48
CA GLN A 17 -3.14 -2.85 12.66
C GLN A 17 -2.46 -2.64 11.29
N ASP A 18 -2.59 -1.45 10.70
CA ASP A 18 -1.87 -1.07 9.49
C ASP A 18 -0.37 -1.02 9.75
N ALA A 19 0.04 -0.40 10.86
CA ALA A 19 1.44 -0.31 11.27
C ALA A 19 2.09 -1.69 11.45
N ALA A 20 1.40 -2.61 12.12
CA ALA A 20 1.87 -3.99 12.31
C ALA A 20 2.01 -4.73 10.96
N SER A 21 1.05 -4.52 10.05
CA SER A 21 1.08 -5.11 8.71
C SER A 21 2.21 -4.53 7.86
N THR A 22 2.45 -3.21 7.92
CA THR A 22 3.59 -2.53 7.29
C THR A 22 4.91 -3.11 7.77
N ALA A 23 5.11 -3.23 9.09
CA ALA A 23 6.34 -3.76 9.67
C ALA A 23 6.64 -5.19 9.17
N ARG A 24 5.61 -6.05 9.11
CA ARG A 24 5.74 -7.41 8.58
C ARG A 24 6.15 -7.42 7.11
N ILE A 25 5.53 -6.58 6.27
CA ILE A 25 5.87 -6.48 4.84
C ILE A 25 7.30 -5.98 4.66
N MET A 26 7.72 -4.96 5.41
CA MET A 26 9.07 -4.42 5.34
C MET A 26 10.12 -5.46 5.75
N GLU A 27 9.87 -6.27 6.79
CA GLU A 27 10.76 -7.35 7.20
C GLU A 27 10.94 -8.42 6.11
N GLU A 28 9.84 -8.87 5.51
CA GLU A 28 9.88 -9.85 4.40
C GLU A 28 10.60 -9.28 3.16
N LYS A 29 10.33 -8.03 2.81
CA LYS A 29 11.00 -7.32 1.70
C LYS A 29 12.52 -7.18 1.95
N ARG A 30 12.94 -6.80 3.16
CA ARG A 30 14.36 -6.74 3.54
C ARG A 30 15.03 -8.11 3.41
N ARG A 31 14.39 -9.18 3.89
CA ARG A 31 14.90 -10.56 3.75
C ARG A 31 15.11 -11.00 2.30
N ARG A 32 14.38 -10.39 1.35
CA ARG A 32 14.51 -10.63 -0.08
C ARG A 32 15.51 -9.72 -0.79
N GLY A 33 16.11 -8.77 -0.09
CA GLY A 33 16.96 -7.73 -0.69
C GLY A 33 16.17 -6.66 -1.46
N GLU A 34 14.87 -6.53 -1.19
CA GLU A 34 13.94 -5.59 -1.84
C GLU A 34 13.43 -4.56 -0.82
N ALA A 35 14.33 -4.06 0.03
CA ALA A 35 14.01 -3.20 1.16
C ALA A 35 13.19 -1.95 0.77
N LEU A 36 12.14 -1.65 1.55
CA LEU A 36 11.29 -0.46 1.37
C LEU A 36 11.69 0.70 2.31
N ASP A 37 12.90 0.67 2.88
CA ASP A 37 13.37 1.65 3.87
C ASP A 37 13.32 3.10 3.35
N ASP A 38 13.71 3.30 2.08
CA ASP A 38 13.63 4.61 1.40
C ASP A 38 12.23 4.89 0.79
N HIS A 39 11.31 3.93 0.90
CA HIS A 39 9.96 3.94 0.31
C HIS A 39 8.86 3.75 1.37
N LEU A 40 9.07 4.34 2.56
CA LEU A 40 8.13 4.21 3.69
C LEU A 40 6.66 4.50 3.32
N PRO A 41 6.31 5.52 2.51
CA PRO A 41 4.92 5.73 2.10
C PRO A 41 4.30 4.53 1.36
N ASP A 42 5.04 3.90 0.46
CA ASP A 42 4.57 2.71 -0.28
C ASP A 42 4.41 1.52 0.67
N ALA A 43 5.30 1.37 1.66
CA ALA A 43 5.17 0.36 2.71
C ALA A 43 3.94 0.59 3.61
N MET A 44 3.61 1.85 3.91
CA MET A 44 2.38 2.21 4.65
C MET A 44 1.12 1.89 3.85
N LEU A 45 1.12 2.17 2.54
CA LEU A 45 0.03 1.80 1.64
C LEU A 45 -0.13 0.28 1.54
N ALA A 46 0.97 -0.46 1.39
CA ALA A 46 0.96 -1.92 1.34
C ALA A 46 0.43 -2.52 2.65
N GLY A 47 0.89 -2.04 3.82
CA GLY A 47 0.38 -2.52 5.11
C GLY A 47 -1.12 -2.23 5.30
N THR A 48 -1.57 -1.06 4.88
CA THR A 48 -2.99 -0.68 4.87
C THR A 48 -3.82 -1.56 3.94
N ALA A 49 -3.31 -1.88 2.75
CA ALA A 49 -4.00 -2.77 1.82
C ALA A 49 -4.11 -4.20 2.36
N ALA A 50 -3.04 -4.70 3.00
CA ALA A 50 -3.02 -6.02 3.61
C ALA A 50 -3.97 -6.13 4.81
N SER A 51 -4.11 -5.10 5.64
CA SER A 51 -4.97 -5.11 6.83
C SER A 51 -6.46 -4.94 6.52
N ARG A 52 -6.80 -4.29 5.40
CA ARG A 52 -8.17 -3.88 5.04
C ARG A 52 -8.74 -4.58 3.80
N ASP A 53 -7.98 -5.49 3.20
CA ASP A 53 -8.36 -6.22 1.98
C ASP A 53 -8.79 -5.30 0.82
N VAL A 54 -8.04 -4.21 0.61
CA VAL A 54 -8.23 -3.28 -0.52
C VAL A 54 -7.15 -3.47 -1.58
N THR A 55 -7.45 -3.07 -2.81
CA THR A 55 -6.51 -3.12 -3.94
C THR A 55 -5.83 -1.76 -4.13
N ILE A 56 -4.52 -1.76 -4.31
CA ILE A 56 -3.76 -0.54 -4.61
C ILE A 56 -3.80 -0.25 -6.10
N LEU A 57 -4.22 0.96 -6.47
CA LEU A 57 -4.08 1.47 -7.83
C LEU A 57 -2.79 2.28 -7.91
N THR A 58 -1.82 1.81 -8.69
CA THR A 58 -0.49 2.43 -8.75
C THR A 58 0.21 2.20 -10.07
N ARG A 59 0.91 3.24 -10.55
CA ARG A 59 1.90 3.08 -11.64
C ARG A 59 3.25 2.54 -11.15
N ASN A 60 3.51 2.64 -9.84
CA ASN A 60 4.78 2.25 -9.23
C ASN A 60 4.77 0.78 -8.84
N GLU A 61 4.64 -0.11 -9.81
CA GLU A 61 4.47 -1.54 -9.56
C GLU A 61 5.65 -2.16 -8.79
N ALA A 62 6.85 -1.59 -8.94
CA ALA A 62 8.09 -2.14 -8.38
C ALA A 62 8.03 -2.34 -6.87
N GLU A 63 7.51 -1.36 -6.15
CA GLU A 63 7.47 -1.39 -4.68
C GLU A 63 6.44 -2.39 -4.14
N PHE A 64 5.37 -2.64 -4.89
CA PHE A 64 4.29 -3.54 -4.47
C PHE A 64 4.52 -5.00 -4.87
N ARG A 65 5.46 -5.30 -5.78
CA ARG A 65 5.86 -6.69 -6.07
C ARG A 65 6.33 -7.40 -4.80
N ASN A 66 6.00 -8.69 -4.68
CA ASN A 66 6.38 -9.56 -3.57
C ASN A 66 5.91 -9.13 -2.17
N THR A 67 5.03 -8.14 -2.06
CA THR A 67 4.43 -7.73 -0.78
C THR A 67 3.26 -8.63 -0.37
N GLY A 68 2.67 -9.37 -1.31
CA GLY A 68 1.46 -10.17 -1.12
C GLY A 68 0.16 -9.36 -1.23
N VAL A 69 0.22 -8.04 -1.44
CA VAL A 69 -0.96 -7.20 -1.61
C VAL A 69 -1.44 -7.20 -3.07
N ARG A 70 -2.75 -6.99 -3.26
CA ARG A 70 -3.33 -6.79 -4.60
C ARG A 70 -3.01 -5.38 -5.08
N PHE A 71 -2.47 -5.27 -6.30
CA PHE A 71 -2.31 -3.98 -6.97
C PHE A 71 -2.63 -4.08 -8.46
N VAL A 72 -3.07 -2.97 -9.05
CA VAL A 72 -3.36 -2.81 -10.48
C VAL A 72 -2.73 -1.51 -10.97
N ASN A 73 -2.08 -1.55 -12.13
CA ASN A 73 -1.61 -0.36 -12.82
C ASN A 73 -2.67 0.12 -13.82
N PRO A 74 -3.38 1.22 -13.54
CA PRO A 74 -4.48 1.67 -14.39
C PRO A 74 -4.01 2.29 -15.72
N TRP A 75 -2.70 2.50 -15.90
CA TRP A 75 -2.14 2.90 -17.19
C TRP A 75 -1.93 1.73 -18.15
N THR A 76 -1.91 0.49 -17.66
CA THR A 76 -1.62 -0.70 -18.47
C THR A 76 -2.78 -1.70 -18.48
N ALA A 77 -3.70 -1.63 -17.51
CA ALA A 77 -4.89 -2.46 -17.44
C ALA A 77 -6.14 -1.63 -17.08
N PRO A 78 -7.31 -1.89 -17.70
CA PRO A 78 -8.55 -1.26 -17.28
C PRO A 78 -8.95 -1.71 -15.87
N ILE A 79 -9.45 -0.76 -15.07
CA ILE A 79 -10.10 -1.06 -13.79
C ILE A 79 -11.55 -1.45 -14.13
N VAL A 80 -11.88 -2.74 -14.02
CA VAL A 80 -13.25 -3.27 -14.17
C VAL A 80 -13.90 -3.48 -12.81
#